data_AF-A0A0P0P129-F1
#
_entry.id   AF-A0A0P0P129-F1
#
_cell.length_a   1.000
_cell.length_b   1.000
_cell.length_c   1.000
_cell.angle_alpha   90.00
_cell.angle_beta   90.00
_cell.angle_gamma   90.00
#
_symmetry.space_group_name_H-M   'P 1'
#
loop_
_entity.id
_entity.type
_entity.pdbx_description
1 polymer ?
#
loop_
_entity_poly.entity_id
_entity_poly.type
_entity_poly.pdbx_seq_one_letter_code
_entity_poly.pdbx_strand_id
1 'polypeptide(L)'
;MARNLSGKIVPPAADVTAEADKAWFDAKPERDFRLRDPALLEFREPLGDAGEGFSWRVLVVRLDGGSRLRLPISLAWDLHNDHAREQHLALLFEQVAPDQAKALRAAAVAKSPRGPGHT
;
A
#
# COMPACT_ATOMS: atom_id res chain seq x y z
N MET A 1 -3.84 -4.76 19.95
CA MET A 1 -5.18 -4.90 19.34
C MET A 1 -5.20 -4.03 18.08
N ALA A 2 -5.17 -4.62 16.89
CA ALA A 2 -5.21 -3.87 15.62
C ALA A 2 -6.67 -3.76 15.13
N ARG A 3 -7.08 -2.55 14.72
CA ARG A 3 -8.44 -2.25 14.25
C ARG A 3 -8.43 -2.20 12.73
N ASN A 4 -9.19 -3.10 12.08
CA ASN A 4 -9.30 -3.17 10.62
C ASN A 4 -10.09 -1.98 10.05
N LEU A 5 -9.43 -1.09 9.32
CA LEU A 5 -10.06 -0.04 8.50
C LEU A 5 -10.12 -0.52 7.04
N SER A 6 -11.34 -0.57 6.49
CA SER A 6 -11.66 -1.07 5.15
C SER A 6 -10.88 -0.34 4.05
N GLY A 7 -10.01 -1.07 3.35
CA GLY A 7 -9.25 -0.53 2.21
C GLY A 7 -10.14 -0.21 1.01
N LYS A 8 -10.06 1.01 0.48
CA LYS A 8 -10.84 1.47 -0.67
C LYS A 8 -10.05 1.31 -1.97
N ILE A 9 -10.68 0.73 -3.00
CA ILE A 9 -10.16 0.74 -4.38
C ILE A 9 -10.49 2.12 -4.99
N VAL A 10 -9.46 2.88 -5.38
CA VAL A 10 -9.62 4.24 -5.93
C VAL A 10 -9.63 4.17 -7.47
N PRO A 11 -10.65 4.71 -8.17
CA PRO A 11 -10.69 4.76 -9.63
C PRO A 11 -9.63 5.72 -10.22
N PRO A 12 -9.21 5.52 -11.48
CA PRO A 12 -8.02 6.16 -12.08
C PRO A 12 -8.13 7.65 -12.45
N ALA A 13 -9.17 8.38 -12.06
CA ALA A 13 -9.38 9.76 -12.48
C ALA A 13 -9.46 10.73 -11.29
N ALA A 14 -8.57 11.73 -11.29
CA ALA A 14 -8.54 12.94 -10.45
C ALA A 14 -7.90 12.86 -9.04
N ASP A 15 -6.82 12.08 -8.89
CA ASP A 15 -6.03 12.10 -7.64
C ASP A 15 -4.56 12.33 -7.98
N VAL A 16 -4.02 13.53 -7.68
CA VAL A 16 -2.59 13.87 -7.90
C VAL A 16 -1.69 12.82 -7.23
N THR A 17 -2.16 12.25 -6.13
CA THR A 17 -1.47 11.18 -5.44
C THR A 17 -1.41 9.89 -6.25
N ALA A 18 -2.43 9.59 -7.08
CA ALA A 18 -2.47 8.40 -7.93
C ALA A 18 -1.48 8.49 -9.08
N GLU A 19 -1.34 9.68 -9.66
CA GLU A 19 -0.34 9.96 -10.68
C GLU A 19 1.08 9.89 -10.08
N ALA A 20 1.29 10.47 -8.89
CA ALA A 20 2.56 10.38 -8.17
C ALA A 20 2.91 8.94 -7.76
N ASP A 21 1.93 8.13 -7.33
CA ASP A 21 2.09 6.71 -7.04
C ASP A 21 2.48 5.95 -8.33
N LYS A 22 1.77 6.21 -9.42
CA LYS A 22 2.08 5.62 -10.73
C LYS A 22 3.50 5.93 -11.18
N ALA A 23 3.89 7.20 -11.19
CA ALA A 23 5.21 7.63 -11.62
C ALA A 23 6.33 7.01 -10.77
N TRP A 24 6.11 6.88 -9.46
CA TRP A 24 7.09 6.26 -8.56
C TRP A 24 7.28 4.76 -8.86
N PHE A 25 6.19 4.00 -9.05
CA PHE A 25 6.26 2.58 -9.40
C PHE A 25 6.81 2.34 -10.82
N ASP A 26 6.58 3.28 -11.74
CA ASP A 26 7.15 3.25 -13.09
C ASP A 26 8.68 3.42 -13.04
N ALA A 27 9.15 4.34 -12.18
CA ALA A 27 10.58 4.55 -11.91
C ALA A 27 11.23 3.44 -11.06
N LYS A 28 10.43 2.66 -10.32
CA LYS A 28 10.88 1.58 -9.43
C LYS A 28 10.10 0.29 -9.72
N PRO A 29 10.31 -0.35 -10.89
CA PRO A 29 9.56 -1.55 -11.27
C PRO A 29 9.87 -2.77 -10.39
N GLU A 30 11.01 -2.75 -9.69
CA GLU A 30 11.41 -3.77 -8.69
C GLU A 30 10.65 -3.65 -7.37
N ARG A 31 9.86 -2.59 -7.15
CA ARG A 31 9.13 -2.34 -5.91
C ARG A 31 7.64 -2.59 -6.11
N ASP A 32 7.07 -3.48 -5.31
CA ASP A 32 5.63 -3.74 -5.22
C ASP A 32 4.94 -2.87 -4.14
N PHE A 33 5.72 -2.30 -3.24
CA PHE A 33 5.25 -1.52 -2.09
C PHE A 33 5.93 -0.14 -2.00
N ARG A 34 5.15 0.87 -1.61
CA ARG A 34 5.63 2.22 -1.33
C ARG A 34 5.01 2.73 -0.03
N LEU A 35 5.85 3.24 0.87
CA LEU A 35 5.40 4.06 1.99
C LEU A 35 5.43 5.53 1.61
N ARG A 36 4.36 6.24 1.94
CA ARG A 36 4.33 7.70 1.89
C ARG A 36 3.47 8.28 2.98
N ASP A 37 3.60 9.58 3.19
CA ASP A 37 2.73 10.32 4.07
C ASP A 37 1.31 10.43 3.48
N PRO A 38 0.27 10.40 4.33
CA PRO A 38 -1.10 10.63 3.89
C PRO A 38 -1.22 12.06 3.35
N ALA A 39 -1.83 12.20 2.16
CA ALA A 39 -2.14 13.53 1.66
C ALA A 39 -3.30 14.14 2.48
N LEU A 40 -3.32 15.47 2.55
CA LEU A 40 -4.41 16.22 3.18
C LEU A 40 -5.74 15.81 2.54
N LEU A 41 -6.70 15.38 3.37
CA LEU A 41 -8.04 14.93 2.96
C LEU A 41 -8.07 13.65 2.08
N GLU A 42 -6.98 12.87 2.03
CA GLU A 42 -6.94 11.61 1.28
C GLU A 42 -7.93 10.57 1.80
N PHE A 43 -8.16 10.57 3.11
CA PHE A 43 -9.11 9.68 3.77
C PHE A 43 -10.33 10.48 4.24
N ARG A 44 -11.52 10.02 3.83
CA ARG A 44 -12.80 10.62 4.21
C ARG A 44 -13.18 10.33 5.66
N GLU A 45 -12.66 9.25 6.21
CA GLU A 45 -12.84 8.84 7.61
C GLU A 45 -11.58 9.23 8.41
N PRO A 46 -11.74 9.79 9.62
CA PRO A 46 -10.60 10.05 10.48
C PRO A 46 -9.92 8.72 10.80
N LEU A 47 -8.63 8.61 10.47
CA LEU A 47 -7.83 7.40 10.71
C LEU A 47 -7.77 7.04 12.21
N GLY A 48 -8.06 8.01 13.09
CA GLY A 48 -7.99 7.88 14.53
C GLY A 48 -6.61 8.26 15.05
N ASP A 49 -6.30 7.86 16.28
CA ASP A 49 -4.97 8.06 16.86
C ASP A 49 -4.04 6.91 16.43
N ALA A 50 -2.84 7.24 15.94
CA ALA A 50 -1.87 6.24 15.51
C ALA A 50 -1.25 5.47 16.69
N GLY A 51 -1.33 6.00 17.91
CA GLY A 51 -0.62 5.57 19.10
C GLY A 51 0.64 6.39 19.35
N GLU A 52 1.01 6.55 20.62
CA GLU A 52 2.20 7.28 21.04
C GLU A 52 3.48 6.65 20.45
N GLY A 53 4.29 7.43 19.73
CA GLY A 53 5.48 6.95 19.01
C GLY A 53 5.21 6.40 17.59
N PHE A 54 3.97 6.41 17.13
CA PHE A 54 3.57 6.00 15.78
C PHE A 54 3.03 7.21 14.97
N SER A 55 3.16 7.15 13.65
CA SER A 55 2.57 8.12 12.73
C SER A 55 1.77 7.40 11.65
N TRP A 56 0.74 8.07 11.17
CA TRP A 56 -0.04 7.59 10.04
C TRP A 56 0.80 7.66 8.77
N ARG A 57 0.95 6.52 8.11
CA ARG A 57 1.56 6.39 6.80
C ARG A 57 0.59 5.65 5.88
N VAL A 58 0.75 5.88 4.59
CA VAL A 58 -0.01 5.19 3.56
C VAL A 58 0.89 4.18 2.91
N LEU A 59 0.54 2.91 3.08
CA LEU A 59 1.14 1.81 2.35
C LEU A 59 0.40 1.67 1.02
N VAL A 60 1.08 2.05 -0.05
CA VAL A 60 0.61 1.86 -1.40
C VAL A 60 1.13 0.53 -1.92
N VAL A 61 0.21 -0.33 -2.35
CA VAL A 61 0.52 -1.65 -2.90
C VAL A 61 0.11 -1.66 -4.36
N ARG A 62 1.05 -2.00 -5.23
CA ARG A 62 0.77 -2.19 -6.65
C ARG A 62 -0.05 -3.47 -6.82
N LEU A 63 -1.13 -3.38 -7.59
CA LEU A 63 -1.90 -4.52 -8.07
C LEU A 63 -1.70 -4.71 -9.57
N ASP A 64 -2.16 -5.86 -10.05
CA ASP A 64 -2.25 -6.20 -11.47
C ASP A 64 -3.16 -5.22 -12.23
N GLY A 65 -2.88 -5.03 -13.52
CA GLY A 65 -3.67 -4.14 -14.39
C GLY A 65 -3.54 -2.64 -14.10
N GLY A 66 -2.49 -2.22 -13.38
CA GLY A 66 -2.24 -0.80 -13.07
C GLY A 66 -3.09 -0.25 -11.92
N SER A 67 -3.88 -1.10 -11.26
CA SER A 67 -4.58 -0.76 -10.02
C SER A 67 -3.61 -0.66 -8.84
N ARG A 68 -3.92 0.14 -7.83
CA ARG A 68 -3.14 0.24 -6.59
C ARG A 68 -4.08 0.24 -5.39
N LEU A 69 -3.68 -0.43 -4.31
CA LEU A 69 -4.33 -0.31 -3.01
C LEU A 69 -3.59 0.71 -2.17
N ARG A 70 -4.34 1.46 -1.37
CA ARG A 70 -3.80 2.37 -0.38
C ARG A 70 -4.36 1.99 0.96
N LEU A 71 -3.48 1.68 1.89
CA LEU A 71 -3.84 1.31 3.24
C LEU A 71 -3.23 2.30 4.21
N PRO A 72 -4.05 2.97 5.04
CA PRO A 72 -3.53 3.75 6.15
C PRO A 72 -3.02 2.77 7.22
N ILE A 73 -1.76 2.93 7.59
CA ILE A 73 -1.10 2.10 8.58
C ILE A 73 -0.39 3.00 9.60
N SER A 74 -0.44 2.63 10.88
CA SER A 74 0.34 3.30 11.91
C SER A 74 1.73 2.65 11.98
N LEU A 75 2.77 3.44 11.76
CA LEU A 75 4.15 2.99 11.80
C LEU A 75 4.98 3.83 12.76
N ALA A 76 5.96 3.20 13.41
CA ALA A 76 6.92 3.93 14.23
C ALA A 76 7.59 5.03 13.40
N TRP A 77 7.85 6.19 14.00
CA TRP A 77 8.39 7.36 13.27
C TRP A 77 9.71 7.08 12.55
N ASP A 78 10.47 6.12 13.06
CA ASP A 78 11.75 5.68 12.49
C ASP A 78 11.61 4.90 11.17
N LEU A 79 10.44 4.33 10.90
CA LEU A 79 10.23 3.51 9.70
C LEU A 79 9.87 4.37 8.47
N HIS A 80 10.87 4.61 7.62
CA HIS A 80 10.73 5.37 6.37
C HIS A 80 10.81 4.45 5.14
N ASN A 81 10.25 4.89 4.01
CA ASN A 81 10.28 4.16 2.73
C ASN A 81 11.69 3.76 2.28
N ASP A 82 12.69 4.58 2.61
CA ASP A 82 14.09 4.34 2.24
C ASP A 82 14.70 3.17 3.04
N HIS A 83 14.34 3.07 4.32
CA HIS A 83 14.81 2.02 5.22
C HIS A 83 13.94 0.75 5.18
N ALA A 84 12.68 0.88 4.76
CA ALA A 84 11.75 -0.23 4.70
C ALA A 84 12.08 -1.16 3.53
N ARG A 85 12.47 -2.40 3.87
CA ARG A 85 12.66 -3.47 2.90
C ARG A 85 11.32 -3.99 2.41
N GLU A 86 11.25 -4.36 1.14
CA GLU A 86 10.05 -4.90 0.52
C GLU A 86 9.46 -6.09 1.30
N GLN A 87 10.31 -7.02 1.73
CA GLN A 87 9.88 -8.17 2.53
C GLN A 87 9.21 -7.75 3.84
N HIS A 88 9.71 -6.70 4.48
CA HIS A 88 9.14 -6.17 5.71
C HIS A 88 7.79 -5.47 5.45
N LEU A 89 7.68 -4.73 4.34
CA LEU A 89 6.42 -4.10 3.91
C LEU A 89 5.36 -5.14 3.55
N ALA A 90 5.75 -6.25 2.92
CA ALA A 90 4.86 -7.35 2.63
C ALA A 90 4.34 -8.01 3.92
N LEU A 91 5.21 -8.24 4.90
CA LEU A 91 4.79 -8.77 6.21
C LEU A 91 3.84 -7.81 6.92
N LEU A 92 4.18 -6.51 6.96
CA LEU A 92 3.30 -5.48 7.54
C LEU A 92 1.94 -5.48 6.86
N PHE A 93 1.89 -5.51 5.53
CA PHE A 93 0.64 -5.63 4.78
C PHE A 93 -0.15 -6.86 5.22
N GLU A 94 0.47 -8.04 5.29
CA GLU A 94 -0.23 -9.26 5.74
C GLU A 94 -0.71 -9.18 7.20
N GLN A 95 -0.10 -8.35 8.05
CA GLN A 95 -0.53 -8.19 9.44
C GLN A 95 -1.67 -7.16 9.60
N VAL A 96 -1.64 -6.07 8.84
CA VAL A 96 -2.54 -4.92 9.04
C VAL A 96 -3.65 -4.80 7.99
N ALA A 97 -3.47 -5.43 6.81
CA ALA A 97 -4.45 -5.35 5.75
C ALA A 97 -5.72 -6.14 6.15
N PRO A 98 -6.92 -5.59 5.87
CA PRO A 98 -8.15 -6.33 6.03
C PRO A 98 -8.18 -7.51 5.04
N ASP A 99 -8.91 -8.58 5.38
CA ASP A 99 -9.06 -9.77 4.53
C ASP A 99 -9.46 -9.43 3.09
N GLN A 100 -10.28 -8.40 2.89
CA GLN A 100 -10.64 -7.91 1.57
C GLN A 100 -9.44 -7.38 0.77
N ALA A 101 -8.54 -6.62 1.39
CA ALA A 101 -7.34 -6.11 0.72
C ALA A 101 -6.34 -7.23 0.41
N LYS A 102 -6.20 -8.21 1.33
CA LYS A 102 -5.40 -9.42 1.10
C LYS A 102 -5.96 -10.23 -0.07
N ALA A 103 -7.26 -10.43 -0.13
CA ALA A 103 -7.93 -11.13 -1.23
C ALA A 103 -7.71 -10.43 -2.58
N LEU A 104 -7.78 -9.09 -2.60
CA LEU A 104 -7.48 -8.30 -3.81
C LEU A 104 -6.03 -8.45 -4.26
N ARG A 105 -5.07 -8.43 -3.33
CA ARG A 105 -3.66 -8.66 -3.63
C ARG A 105 -3.40 -10.09 -4.11
N ALA A 106 -3.98 -11.09 -3.46
CA ALA A 106 -3.86 -12.49 -3.85
C ALA A 106 -4.46 -12.73 -5.26
N ALA A 107 -5.62 -12.14 -5.55
CA ALA A 107 -6.24 -12.20 -6.86
C ALA A 107 -5.39 -11.51 -7.94
N ALA A 108 -4.72 -10.40 -7.62
CA ALA A 108 -3.79 -9.73 -8.52
C ALA A 108 -2.53 -10.58 -8.79
N VAL A 109 -1.93 -11.18 -7.76
CA VAL A 109 -0.77 -12.07 -7.92
C VAL A 109 -1.13 -13.33 -8.72
N ALA A 110 -2.31 -13.91 -8.49
CA ALA A 110 -2.76 -15.09 -9.25
C ALA A 110 -3.07 -14.78 -10.73
N LYS A 111 -3.44 -13.54 -11.05
CA LYS A 111 -3.72 -13.09 -12.43
C LYS A 111 -2.48 -12.64 -13.20
N SER A 112 -1.42 -12.24 -12.51
CA SER A 112 -0.11 -12.02 -13.11
C SER A 112 0.66 -13.34 -13.13
N PRO A 113 0.78 -14.04 -14.27
CA PRO A 113 1.90 -14.96 -14.43
C PRO A 113 3.16 -14.09 -14.45
N ARG A 114 3.79 -13.87 -13.29
CA ARG A 114 5.26 -13.81 -13.28
C ARG A 114 5.66 -15.21 -13.73
N GLY A 115 5.73 -15.41 -15.03
CA GLY A 115 5.91 -16.73 -15.62
C GLY A 115 7.11 -17.41 -14.98
N PRO A 116 7.08 -18.74 -14.75
CA PRO A 116 8.33 -19.45 -14.71
C PRO A 116 9.03 -19.12 -16.04
N GLY A 117 10.22 -18.54 -15.98
CA GLY A 117 11.09 -18.51 -17.14
C GLY A 117 11.25 -19.96 -17.58
N HIS A 118 10.58 -20.33 -18.66
CA HIS A 118 10.75 -21.59 -19.34
C HIS A 118 11.77 -21.34 -20.45
N THR A 119 13.00 -21.79 -20.26
CA THR A 119 13.81 -22.58 -21.21
C THR A 119 15.01 -23.14 -20.45
#